data_AF-A0A959V4L7-F1
#
_entry.id   AF-A0A959V4L7-F1
#
_cell.length_a   1.000
_cell.length_b   1.000
_cell.length_c   1.000
_cell.angle_alpha   90.00
_cell.angle_beta   90.00
_cell.angle_gamma   90.00
#
_symmetry.space_group_name_H-M   'P 1'
#
loop_
_entity.id
_entity.type
_entity.pdbx_description
1 polymer ?
#
loop_
_entity_poly.entity_id
_entity_poly.type
_entity_poly.pdbx_seq_one_letter_code
_entity_poly.pdbx_strand_id
1 'polypeptide(L)' 'RMESNGAPGRINLSGATYAGVMEYVQCTPRGPLQVKNKGEMQMYFLDRLRPEYSEDREGRVPNERLSDLLSLRAS' A
#
# COMPACT_ATOMS: atom_id res chain seq x y z
N ARG A 1 -2.40 16.43 6.34
CA ARG A 1 -3.07 15.32 7.06
C ARG A 1 -3.96 14.60 6.05
N MET A 2 -3.66 13.33 5.77
CA MET A 2 -4.23 12.54 4.65
C MET A 2 -5.33 11.58 5.12
N GLU A 3 -6.08 11.96 6.15
CA GLU A 3 -7.16 11.12 6.69
C GLU A 3 -8.53 11.43 6.08
N SER A 4 -8.68 12.53 5.33
CA SER A 4 -10.01 13.02 4.89
C SER A 4 -10.42 12.56 3.48
N ASN A 5 -9.70 11.63 2.84
CA ASN A 5 -9.99 11.19 1.48
C ASN A 5 -9.98 9.66 1.31
N GLY A 6 -10.07 8.90 2.41
CA GLY A 6 -10.29 7.46 2.36
C GLY A 6 -11.72 7.15 1.94
N ALA A 7 -11.92 6.49 0.80
CA ALA A 7 -13.16 5.74 0.63
C ALA A 7 -13.28 4.79 1.84
N PRO A 8 -14.42 4.75 2.55
CA PRO A 8 -14.57 3.92 3.73
C PRO A 8 -14.19 2.47 3.39
N GLY A 9 -13.25 1.91 4.17
CA GLY A 9 -12.80 0.53 4.02
C GLY A 9 -11.58 0.27 3.12
N ARG A 10 -10.91 1.30 2.57
CA ARG A 10 -9.68 1.12 1.76
C ARG A 10 -8.52 2.01 2.22
N ILE A 11 -7.31 1.45 2.23
CA ILE A 11 -6.08 2.15 2.61
C ILE A 11 -5.55 2.92 1.38
N ASN A 12 -5.30 4.23 1.54
CA ASN A 12 -4.68 5.04 0.49
C ASN A 12 -3.16 5.07 0.64
N LEU A 13 -2.46 4.91 -0.48
CA LEU A 13 -1.01 5.03 -0.59
C LEU A 13 -0.67 6.22 -1.48
N SER A 14 0.23 7.07 -0.99
CA SER A 14 0.90 8.05 -1.85
C SER A 14 1.85 7.34 -2.82
N GLY A 15 2.19 7.96 -3.95
CA GLY A 15 3.18 7.40 -4.89
C GLY A 15 4.51 7.03 -4.24
N ALA A 16 5.00 7.84 -3.29
CA ALA A 16 6.21 7.53 -2.53
C ALA A 16 6.06 6.26 -1.67
N THR A 17 4.92 6.11 -0.99
CA THR A 17 4.63 4.91 -0.19
C THR A 17 4.49 3.69 -1.10
N TYR A 18 3.75 3.82 -2.21
CA TYR A 18 3.56 2.76 -3.19
C TYR A 18 4.90 2.23 -3.72
N ALA A 19 5.83 3.12 -4.09
CA ALA A 19 7.16 2.73 -4.58
C ALA A 19 7.94 1.81 -3.62
N GLY A 20 7.76 1.99 -2.30
CA GLY A 20 8.43 1.17 -1.29
C GLY A 20 7.75 -0.17 -1.01
N VAL A 21 6.50 -0.35 -1.41
CA VAL A 21 5.71 -1.56 -1.07
C VAL A 21 5.17 -2.31 -2.28
N MET A 22 5.27 -1.76 -3.49
CA MET A 22 4.65 -2.30 -4.71
C MET A 22 5.14 -3.71 -5.08
N GLU A 23 6.30 -4.14 -4.59
CA GLU A 23 6.77 -5.52 -4.75
C GLU A 23 5.94 -6.51 -3.92
N TYR A 24 5.34 -6.08 -2.81
CA TYR A 24 4.63 -6.94 -1.84
C TYR A 24 3.11 -6.91 -1.97
N VAL A 25 2.56 -5.81 -2.52
CA VAL A 25 1.12 -5.55 -2.50
C VAL A 25 0.53 -5.44 -3.90
N GLN A 26 -0.78 -5.70 -3.99
CA GLN A 26 -1.61 -5.34 -5.12
C GLN A 26 -2.33 -4.03 -4.82
N CYS A 27 -2.29 -3.10 -5.77
CA CYS A 27 -2.93 -1.81 -5.63
C CYS A 27 -3.67 -1.41 -6.90
N THR A 28 -4.76 -0.68 -6.71
CA THR A 28 -5.53 -0.06 -7.79
C THR A 28 -5.12 1.40 -7.91
N PRO A 29 -4.68 1.89 -9.08
CA PRO A 29 -4.46 3.31 -9.31
C PRO A 29 -5.74 4.10 -9.08
N ARG A 30 -5.65 5.17 -8.28
CA ARG A 30 -6.77 6.09 -8.03
C ARG A 30 -6.78 7.27 -9.00
N GLY A 31 -5.69 7.46 -9.74
CA GLY A 31 -5.43 8.66 -10.51
C GLY A 31 -4.77 9.77 -9.67
N PRO A 32 -4.44 10.90 -10.30
CA PRO A 32 -3.84 12.03 -9.62
C PRO A 32 -4.84 12.73 -8.69
N LEU A 33 -4.38 13.16 -7.52
CA LEU A 33 -5.14 14.00 -6.59
C LEU A 33 -4.38 15.28 -6.30
N GLN A 34 -5.07 16.42 -6.41
CA GLN A 34 -4.55 17.70 -5.96
C GLN A 34 -4.52 17.73 -4.43
N VAL A 35 -3.32 17.87 -3.87
CA VAL A 35 -3.13 18.03 -2.42
C VAL A 35 -2.63 19.44 -2.15
N LYS A 36 -3.35 20.15 -1.26
CA LYS A 36 -3.01 21.50 -0.83
C LYS A 36 -1.53 21.58 -0.42
N ASN A 37 -0.76 22.45 -1.07
CA ASN A 37 0.69 22.68 -0.90
C ASN A 37 1.65 21.60 -1.44
N LYS A 38 1.17 20.53 -2.08
CA LYS A 38 2.04 19.48 -2.67
C LYS A 38 1.83 19.25 -4.17
N GLY A 39 0.91 20.01 -4.78
CA GLY A 39 0.57 19.84 -6.20
C GLY A 39 -0.18 18.55 -6.46
N GLU A 40 -0.04 18.04 -7.68
CA GLU A 40 -0.63 16.78 -8.11
C GLU A 40 0.19 15.60 -7.57
N MET A 41 -0.48 14.66 -6.88
CA MET A 41 0.16 13.42 -6.43
C MET A 41 -0.59 12.21 -6.96
N GLN A 42 0.16 11.25 -7.49
CA GLN A 42 -0.36 9.94 -7.83
C GLN A 42 -0.77 9.20 -6.55
N MET A 43 -2.00 8.70 -6.53
CA MET A 43 -2.55 7.95 -5.42
C MET A 43 -2.95 6.55 -5.84
N TYR A 44 -2.89 5.62 -4.88
CA TYR A 44 -3.21 4.22 -5.06
C TYR A 44 -4.09 3.75 -3.90
N PHE A 45 -4.99 2.83 -4.16
CA PHE A 45 -5.68 2.07 -3.12
C PHE A 45 -4.98 0.73 -2.94
N LEU A 46 -4.63 0.40 -1.70
CA LEU A 46 -4.18 -0.94 -1.35
C LEU A 46 -5.38 -1.90 -1.41
N ASP A 47 -5.25 -2.97 -2.17
CA ASP A 47 -6.28 -4.00 -2.30
C ASP A 47 -5.98 -5.18 -1.39
N ARG A 48 -4.75 -5.70 -1.46
CA ARG A 48 -4.30 -6.89 -0.71
C ARG A 48 -2.79 -7.09 -0.80
N LEU A 49 -2.25 -7.96 0.05
CA LEU A 49 -0.95 -8.59 -0.17
C LEU A 49 -1.00 -9.48 -1.43
N ARG A 50 0.10 -9.53 -2.17
CA ARG A 50 0.25 -10.51 -3.26
C ARG A 50 0.22 -11.92 -2.66
N PRO A 51 -0.31 -12.94 -3.37
CA PRO A 51 -0.44 -14.31 -2.84
C PRO A 51 0.87 -14.91 -2.32
N GLU A 52 2.00 -14.58 -2.95
CA GLU A 52 3.36 -14.97 -2.56
C GLU A 52 3.82 -14.42 -1.18
N TYR A 53 3.14 -13.42 -0.64
CA TYR A 53 3.45 -12.75 0.63
C TYR A 53 2.29 -12.83 1.64
N SER A 54 1.26 -13.62 1.36
CA SER A 54 0.07 -13.76 2.21
C SER A 54 -0.11 -15.19 2.70
N GLU A 55 -0.58 -15.34 3.94
CA GLU A 55 -0.99 -16.64 4.51
C GLU A 55 -2.45 -16.96 4.15
N ASP A 56 -3.32 -15.95 4.12
CA ASP A 56 -4.74 -16.12 3.85
C ASP A 56 -5.12 -15.78 2.40
N ARG A 57 -6.31 -16.25 1.99
CA ARG A 57 -6.83 -16.03 0.63
C ARG A 57 -7.25 -14.60 0.35
N GLU A 58 -7.64 -13.83 1.36
CA GLU A 58 -8.05 -12.43 1.20
C GLU A 58 -6.84 -11.51 1.05
N GLY A 59 -5.65 -11.92 1.50
CA GLY A 59 -4.44 -11.13 1.36
C GLY A 59 -4.25 -10.12 2.50
N ARG A 60 -4.70 -10.45 3.71
CA ARG A 60 -4.69 -9.55 4.88
C ARG A 60 -3.64 -9.93 5.92
N VAL A 61 -3.22 -11.19 5.95
CA VAL A 61 -2.28 -11.77 6.91
C VAL A 61 -0.96 -12.02 6.19
N PRO A 62 0.15 -11.38 6.61
CA PRO A 62 1.45 -11.64 6.02
C PRO A 62 1.88 -13.09 6.30
N ASN A 63 2.53 -13.73 5.33
CA ASN A 63 3.19 -15.01 5.59
C ASN A 63 4.58 -14.81 6.23
N GLU A 64 5.20 -15.91 6.63
CA GLU A 64 6.54 -15.90 7.24
C GLU A 64 7.57 -15.22 6.33
N ARG A 65 7.53 -15.50 5.01
CA ARG A 65 8.45 -14.89 4.03
C ARG A 65 8.41 -13.36 4.07
N LEU A 66 7.23 -12.75 4.09
CA LEU A 66 7.12 -11.29 4.19
C LEU A 66 7.64 -10.79 5.53
N SER A 67 7.36 -11.51 6.62
CA SER A 67 7.80 -11.15 7.97
C SER A 67 9.33 -11.14 8.07
N ASP A 68 10.01 -12.20 7.59
CA ASP A 68 11.47 -12.29 7.52
C ASP A 68 12.10 -11.18 6.69
N LEU A 69 11.53 -10.89 5.51
CA LEU A 69 12.03 -9.83 4.62
C LEU A 69 11.99 -8.46 5.30
N LEU A 70 10.92 -8.16 6.05
CA LEU A 70 10.78 -6.89 6.75
C LEU A 70 11.70 -6.82 7.97
N SER A 71 11.88 -7.92 8.70
CA SER A 71 12.82 -7.99 9.82
C SER A 71 14.27 -7.78 9.37
N LEU A 72 14.65 -8.32 8.21
CA LEU A 72 16.00 -8.18 7.65
C LEU A 72 16.27 -6.76 7.14
N ARG A 73 15.26 -6.07 6.63
CA ARG A 73 15.38 -4.67 6.16
C ARG A 73 15.32 -3.63 7.29
N ALA A 74 14.92 -4.03 8.50
CA ALA A 74 14.81 -3.14 9.67
C ALA A 74 16.06 -3.17 10.58
N SER A 75 17.07 -3.98 10.25
CA SER A 75 18.36 -4.11 10.95
C SER A 75 19.45 -3.32 10.23
#